data_AF-A0ABD4T7I8-F1
#
_entry.id   AF-A0ABD4T7I8-F1
#
_cell.length_a   1.000
_cell.length_b   1.000
_cell.length_c   1.000
_cell.angle_alpha   90.00
_cell.angle_beta   90.00
_cell.angle_gamma   90.00
#
_symmetry.space_group_name_H-M   'P 1'
#
loop_
_entity.id
_entity.type
_entity.pdbx_description
1 polymer ?
#
loop_
_entity_poly.entity_id
_entity_poly.type
_entity_poly.pdbx_seq_one_letter_code
_entity_poly.pdbx_strand_id
1 'polypeptide(L)'
;MTAEEKPKLTGKALINKVKELSHLSRREKARECGYYAVTKDNGIRVNIGEFLNAVIEANGITLNPESGKDGRGREATYRVSVHKNGQIVIGSTYTQEMNLAPGDEFEIKLGYKHIHLIQVGAEE
;
A
#
# COMPACT_ATOMS: atom_id res chain seq x y z
N MET A 1 7.31 -7.30 33.83
CA MET A 1 6.33 -6.24 33.49
C MET A 1 5.93 -6.44 32.03
N THR A 2 4.84 -7.16 31.83
CA THR A 2 4.29 -7.53 30.52
C THR A 2 3.81 -6.28 29.80
N ALA A 3 4.36 -5.99 28.62
CA ALA A 3 3.85 -4.95 27.76
C ALA A 3 2.45 -5.38 27.29
N GLU A 4 1.41 -4.83 27.90
CA GLU A 4 0.03 -5.03 27.46
C GLU A 4 -0.07 -4.61 25.99
N GLU A 5 -0.39 -5.56 25.10
CA GLU A 5 -0.78 -5.26 23.73
C GLU A 5 -2.09 -4.46 23.78
N LYS A 6 -1.98 -3.14 23.78
CA LYS A 6 -3.13 -2.26 23.69
C LYS A 6 -3.74 -2.44 22.28
N PRO A 7 -5.02 -2.84 22.17
CA PRO A 7 -5.67 -2.98 20.86
C PRO A 7 -5.69 -1.63 20.13
N LYS A 8 -5.50 -1.68 18.82
CA LYS A 8 -5.53 -0.50 17.94
C LYS A 8 -6.89 0.20 18.07
N LEU A 9 -6.87 1.47 18.47
CA LEU A 9 -8.09 2.26 18.58
C LEU A 9 -8.45 2.84 17.22
N THR A 10 -9.71 2.73 16.83
CA THR A 10 -10.23 3.24 15.56
C THR A 10 -11.48 4.12 15.77
N GLY A 11 -11.84 4.90 14.75
CA GLY A 11 -13.05 5.72 14.77
C GLY A 11 -13.12 6.72 15.93
N LYS A 12 -14.30 6.85 16.55
CA LYS A 12 -14.55 7.85 17.62
C LYS A 12 -13.67 7.63 18.86
N ALA A 13 -13.33 6.38 19.18
CA ALA A 13 -12.47 6.06 20.32
C ALA A 13 -11.03 6.58 20.14
N LEU A 14 -10.52 6.53 18.90
CA LEU A 14 -9.22 7.10 18.54
C LEU A 14 -9.22 8.62 18.74
N ILE A 15 -10.22 9.32 18.23
CA ILE A 15 -10.30 10.78 18.31
C ILE A 15 -10.34 11.25 19.77
N ASN A 16 -11.16 10.60 20.60
CA ASN A 16 -11.28 10.95 22.01
C ASN A 16 -9.94 10.81 22.73
N LYS A 17 -9.24 9.69 22.53
CA LYS A 17 -7.93 9.47 23.16
C LYS A 17 -6.84 10.40 22.61
N VAL A 18 -6.87 10.71 21.32
CA VAL A 18 -5.92 11.68 20.72
C VAL A 18 -6.11 13.09 21.30
N LYS A 19 -7.35 13.48 21.63
CA LYS A 19 -7.67 14.75 22.32
C LYS A 19 -7.14 14.75 23.75
N GLU A 20 -7.33 13.67 24.50
CA GLU A 20 -6.78 13.50 25.86
C GLU A 20 -5.25 13.58 25.87
N LEU A 21 -4.62 12.97 24.88
CA LEU A 21 -3.16 12.94 24.72
C LEU A 21 -2.62 14.16 23.97
N SER A 22 -3.37 15.25 23.82
CA SER A 22 -3.00 16.44 23.02
C SER A 22 -1.63 17.03 23.38
N HIS A 23 -1.22 16.90 24.63
CA HIS A 23 0.07 17.32 25.19
C HIS A 23 1.29 16.50 24.70
N LEU A 24 1.07 15.30 24.16
CA LEU A 24 2.15 14.40 23.69
C LEU A 24 2.51 14.63 22.22
N SER A 25 3.71 14.17 21.84
CA SER A 25 4.13 14.16 20.44
C SER A 25 3.31 13.18 19.60
N ARG A 26 3.30 13.37 18.27
CA ARG A 26 2.57 12.47 17.34
C ARG A 26 3.01 11.01 17.48
N ARG A 27 4.29 10.77 17.76
CA ARG A 27 4.86 9.42 17.90
C ARG A 27 4.40 8.74 19.19
N GLU A 28 4.31 9.49 20.29
CA GLU A 28 3.82 8.99 21.58
C GLU A 28 2.31 8.73 21.54
N LYS A 29 1.54 9.65 20.91
CA LYS A 29 0.11 9.45 20.65
C LYS A 29 -0.16 8.14 19.89
N ALA A 30 0.59 7.89 18.81
CA ALA A 30 0.47 6.67 18.02
C ALA A 30 0.76 5.42 18.86
N ARG A 31 1.80 5.46 19.71
CA ARG A 31 2.12 4.36 20.63
C ARG A 31 1.00 4.09 21.63
N GLU A 32 0.46 5.13 22.28
CA GLU A 32 -0.63 5.00 23.25
C GLU A 32 -1.99 4.58 22.63
N CYS A 33 -2.15 4.83 21.33
CA CYS A 33 -3.32 4.42 20.56
C CYS A 33 -3.19 3.02 19.93
N GLY A 34 -2.08 2.29 20.18
CA GLY A 34 -1.87 0.92 19.70
C GLY A 34 -1.21 0.82 18.32
N TYR A 35 -0.75 1.92 17.73
CA TYR A 35 -0.09 1.94 16.40
C TYR A 35 1.42 1.71 16.52
N TYR A 36 1.79 0.57 17.09
CA TYR A 36 3.18 0.12 17.15
C TYR A 36 3.26 -1.36 16.81
N ALA A 37 4.41 -1.77 16.30
CA ALA A 37 4.77 -3.16 16.08
C ALA A 37 6.00 -3.49 16.91
N VAL A 38 5.96 -4.63 17.60
CA VAL A 38 7.11 -5.19 18.32
C VAL A 38 7.87 -6.07 17.34
N THR A 39 9.15 -5.77 17.10
CA THR A 39 10.02 -6.62 16.29
C THR A 39 10.48 -7.83 17.10
N LYS A 40 10.95 -8.89 16.41
CA LYS A 40 11.45 -10.12 17.05
C LYS A 40 12.59 -9.86 18.05
N ASP A 41 13.36 -8.79 17.84
CA ASP A 41 14.42 -8.31 18.74
C ASP A 41 13.91 -7.43 19.90
N ASN A 42 12.60 -7.46 20.19
CA ASN A 42 11.96 -6.64 21.21
C ASN A 42 12.04 -5.11 20.98
N GLY A 43 12.31 -4.69 19.73
CA GLY A 43 12.34 -3.29 19.32
C GLY A 43 10.94 -2.77 19.01
N ILE A 44 10.59 -1.59 19.53
CA ILE A 44 9.28 -0.97 19.30
C ILE A 44 9.37 -0.04 18.07
N ARG A 45 8.64 -0.37 17.01
CA ARG A 45 8.49 0.48 15.82
C ARG A 45 7.09 1.08 15.79
N VAL A 46 7.00 2.40 15.89
CA VAL A 46 5.73 3.14 15.82
C VAL A 46 5.34 3.34 14.36
N ASN A 47 4.12 2.94 13.98
CA ASN A 47 3.59 3.15 12.64
C ASN A 47 2.78 4.45 12.58
N ILE A 48 3.49 5.56 12.33
CA ILE A 48 2.86 6.89 12.28
C ILE A 48 1.90 7.03 11.10
N GLY A 49 2.19 6.40 9.95
CA GLY A 49 1.33 6.46 8.76
C GLY A 49 -0.04 5.84 9.00
N GLU A 50 -0.06 4.63 9.58
CA GLU A 50 -1.30 3.93 9.93
C GLU A 50 -2.11 4.71 10.98
N PHE A 51 -1.46 5.32 11.98
CA PHE A 51 -2.12 6.20 12.95
C PHE A 51 -2.78 7.41 12.29
N LEU A 52 -2.08 8.10 11.39
CA LEU A 52 -2.63 9.28 10.72
C LEU A 52 -3.81 8.91 9.80
N ASN A 53 -3.69 7.81 9.05
CA ASN A 53 -4.77 7.32 8.20
C ASN A 53 -6.03 7.03 9.04
N ALA A 54 -5.88 6.35 10.18
CA ALA A 54 -7.00 6.06 11.06
C ALA A 54 -7.61 7.32 11.70
N VAL A 55 -6.82 8.36 12.00
CA VAL A 55 -7.34 9.65 12.45
C VAL A 55 -8.14 10.34 11.35
N ILE A 56 -7.67 10.29 10.10
CA ILE A 56 -8.36 10.90 8.96
C ILE A 56 -9.69 10.16 8.69
N GLU A 57 -9.66 8.83 8.68
CA GLU A 57 -10.85 7.98 8.53
C GLU A 57 -11.86 8.22 9.66
N ALA A 58 -11.39 8.31 10.91
CA ALA A 58 -12.24 8.60 12.06
C ALA A 58 -12.94 9.97 11.99
N ASN A 59 -12.34 10.95 11.32
CA ASN A 59 -12.93 12.26 11.09
C ASN A 59 -13.95 12.26 9.93
N GLY A 60 -14.24 11.09 9.34
CA GLY A 60 -15.21 10.95 8.24
C GLY A 60 -14.65 11.34 6.89
N ILE A 61 -13.34 11.56 6.76
CA ILE A 61 -12.68 11.76 5.48
C ILE A 61 -12.23 10.39 5.00
N THR A 62 -13.02 9.76 4.14
CA THR A 62 -12.64 8.53 3.48
C THR A 62 -11.56 8.84 2.45
N LEU A 63 -10.29 8.69 2.84
CA LEU A 63 -9.21 8.45 1.88
C LEU A 63 -9.53 7.11 1.21
N ASN A 64 -9.96 7.19 -0.05
CA ASN A 64 -10.41 6.11 -0.92
C ASN A 64 -10.14 4.66 -0.42
N PRO A 65 -11.18 3.83 -0.18
CA PRO A 65 -11.02 2.45 0.32
C PRO A 65 -10.32 1.49 -0.66
N GLU A 66 -9.98 1.93 -1.88
CA GLU A 66 -9.15 1.17 -2.82
C GLU A 66 -7.66 1.08 -2.42
N SER A 67 -7.28 1.59 -1.25
CA SER A 67 -5.95 1.39 -0.64
C SER A 67 -5.85 0.10 0.18
N GLY A 68 -6.67 -0.91 -0.14
CA GLY A 68 -6.55 -2.29 0.36
C GLY A 68 -5.34 -3.07 -0.19
N LYS A 69 -4.37 -2.39 -0.81
CA LYS A 69 -3.11 -3.01 -1.25
C LYS A 69 -1.96 -2.39 -0.48
N ASP A 70 -1.42 -3.19 0.43
CA ASP A 70 -0.04 -3.18 0.95
C ASP A 70 0.78 -2.01 0.39
N GLY A 71 1.04 -0.99 1.21
CA GLY A 71 1.74 0.27 0.88
C GLY A 71 3.22 0.11 0.48
N ARG A 72 3.53 -0.97 -0.24
CA ARG A 72 4.80 -1.37 -0.82
C ARG A 72 4.74 -1.38 -2.36
N GLY A 73 3.77 -0.69 -2.96
CA GLY A 73 3.67 -0.51 -4.40
C GLY A 73 3.93 0.95 -4.79
N ARG A 74 4.76 1.18 -5.81
CA ARG A 74 4.73 2.45 -6.55
C ARG A 74 3.45 2.43 -7.39
N GLU A 75 2.75 3.55 -7.44
CA GLU A 75 1.69 3.75 -8.45
C GLU A 75 2.27 3.51 -9.84
N ALA A 76 1.51 2.86 -10.71
CA ALA A 76 1.92 2.62 -12.08
C ALA A 76 2.13 3.96 -12.78
N THR A 77 3.39 4.31 -13.08
CA THR A 77 3.71 5.54 -13.82
C THR A 77 3.40 5.43 -15.31
N TYR A 78 2.88 4.28 -15.77
CA TYR A 78 2.63 3.90 -17.17
C TYR A 78 3.81 4.21 -18.10
N ARG A 79 5.03 4.17 -17.53
CA ARG A 79 6.29 4.46 -18.22
C ARG A 79 7.36 3.51 -17.72
N VAL A 80 8.04 2.86 -18.65
CA VAL A 80 9.14 1.93 -18.41
C VAL A 80 10.34 2.33 -19.27
N SER A 81 11.54 2.14 -18.73
CA SER A 81 12.80 2.38 -19.44
C SER A 81 13.39 1.05 -19.88
N VAL A 82 14.08 1.05 -21.01
CA VAL A 82 14.84 -0.12 -21.49
C VAL A 82 15.98 -0.39 -20.51
N HIS A 83 16.05 -1.62 -20.00
CA HIS A 83 17.11 -2.04 -19.10
C HIS A 83 18.45 -2.18 -19.84
N LYS A 84 19.57 -2.26 -19.10
CA LYS A 84 20.91 -2.42 -19.70
C LYS A 84 21.07 -3.65 -20.60
N ASN A 85 20.23 -4.68 -20.39
CA ASN A 85 20.18 -5.90 -21.19
C ASN A 85 19.28 -5.78 -22.44
N GLY A 86 18.69 -4.60 -22.71
CA GLY A 86 17.81 -4.36 -23.85
C GLY A 86 16.36 -4.81 -23.64
N GLN A 87 15.98 -5.28 -22.45
CA GLN A 87 14.62 -5.75 -22.17
C GLN A 87 13.73 -4.63 -21.61
N ILE A 88 12.43 -4.75 -21.87
CA ILE A 88 11.38 -3.95 -21.24
C ILE A 88 10.59 -4.89 -20.32
N VAL A 89 10.59 -4.62 -19.02
CA VAL A 89 9.88 -5.44 -18.03
C VAL A 89 8.55 -4.75 -17.69
N ILE A 90 7.46 -5.49 -17.82
CA ILE A 90 6.13 -5.04 -17.37
C ILE A 90 5.99 -5.42 -15.89
N GLY A 91 5.76 -4.42 -15.05
CA GLY A 91 5.54 -4.62 -13.61
C GLY A 91 4.23 -5.35 -13.31
N SER A 92 4.15 -5.99 -12.16
CA SER A 92 2.96 -6.75 -11.73
C SER A 92 1.70 -5.90 -11.55
N THR A 93 1.84 -4.57 -11.39
CA THR A 93 0.70 -3.65 -11.31
C THR A 93 -0.13 -3.67 -12.60
N TYR A 94 0.54 -3.65 -13.76
CA TYR A 94 -0.15 -3.67 -15.06
C TYR A 94 -0.81 -5.02 -15.33
N THR A 95 -0.12 -6.12 -15.00
CA THR A 95 -0.68 -7.47 -15.21
C THR A 95 -1.86 -7.73 -14.27
N GLN A 96 -1.85 -7.18 -13.05
CA GLN A 96 -3.00 -7.24 -12.14
C GLN A 96 -4.18 -6.40 -12.62
N GLU A 97 -3.94 -5.18 -13.13
CA GLU A 97 -5.00 -4.34 -13.71
C GLU A 97 -5.66 -5.02 -14.92
N MET A 98 -4.88 -5.75 -15.72
CA MET A 98 -5.36 -6.54 -16.84
C MET A 98 -5.91 -7.92 -16.45
N ASN A 99 -5.91 -8.28 -15.16
CA ASN A 99 -6.33 -9.59 -14.64
C ASN A 99 -5.64 -10.80 -15.32
N LEU A 100 -4.37 -10.66 -15.68
CA LEU A 100 -3.60 -11.71 -16.34
C LEU A 100 -3.20 -12.82 -15.37
N ALA A 101 -3.28 -14.06 -15.83
CA ALA A 101 -2.89 -15.26 -15.11
C ALA A 101 -1.52 -15.77 -15.58
N PRO A 102 -0.78 -16.49 -14.72
CA PRO A 102 0.41 -17.21 -15.15
C PRO A 102 0.04 -18.25 -16.21
N GLY A 103 0.65 -18.14 -17.40
CA GLY A 103 0.34 -18.98 -18.55
C GLY A 103 -0.32 -18.23 -19.70
N ASP A 104 -0.75 -16.98 -19.49
CA ASP A 104 -1.24 -16.14 -20.58
C ASP A 104 -0.11 -15.81 -21.56
N GLU A 105 -0.39 -16.00 -22.85
CA GLU A 105 0.55 -15.75 -23.93
C GLU A 105 0.17 -14.50 -24.71
N PHE A 106 1.18 -13.82 -25.27
CA PHE A 106 1.00 -12.62 -26.07
C PHE A 106 1.75 -12.74 -27.40
N GLU A 107 1.05 -12.44 -28.50
CA GLU A 107 1.65 -12.22 -29.80
C GLU A 107 2.29 -10.83 -29.85
N ILE A 108 3.55 -10.76 -30.28
CA ILE A 108 4.30 -9.50 -30.39
C ILE A 108 4.25 -9.02 -31.85
N LYS A 109 3.53 -7.91 -32.10
CA LYS A 109 3.54 -7.24 -33.41
C LYS A 109 4.37 -5.96 -33.36
N LEU A 110 5.35 -5.87 -34.24
CA LEU A 110 6.20 -4.69 -34.39
C LEU A 110 5.56 -3.72 -35.37
N GLY A 111 5.33 -2.48 -34.93
CA GLY A 111 4.94 -1.37 -35.79
C GLY A 111 6.01 -0.27 -35.81
N TYR A 112 5.75 0.80 -36.57
CA TYR A 112 6.69 1.92 -36.64
C TYR A 112 6.75 2.67 -35.29
N LYS A 113 7.85 2.50 -34.55
CA LYS A 113 8.11 3.06 -33.21
C LYS A 113 7.15 2.58 -32.10
N HIS A 114 6.44 1.47 -32.29
CA HIS A 114 5.59 0.90 -31.25
C HIS A 114 5.59 -0.63 -31.31
N ILE A 115 5.37 -1.26 -30.14
CA ILE A 115 5.23 -2.70 -29.99
C ILE A 115 3.79 -2.93 -29.52
N HIS A 116 3.05 -3.74 -30.27
CA HIS A 116 1.73 -4.23 -29.87
C HIS A 116 1.89 -5.61 -29.24
N LEU A 117 1.34 -5.78 -28.05
CA LEU A 117 1.19 -7.07 -27.40
C LEU A 117 -0.28 -7.44 -27.48
N ILE A 118 -0.59 -8.55 -28.15
CA ILE A 118 -1.96 -9.03 -28.35
C ILE A 118 -2.09 -10.32 -27.58
N GLN A 119 -2.99 -10.39 -26.60
CA GLN A 119 -3.20 -11.61 -25.83
C GLN A 119 -3.75 -12.71 -26.75
N VAL A 120 -3.09 -13.86 -26.74
CA VAL A 120 -3.50 -15.03 -27.51
C VAL A 120 -4.65 -15.71 -26.77
N GLY A 121 -5.75 -16.01 -27.45
CA GLY A 121 -6.91 -16.66 -26.85
C GLY A 121 -7.89 -15.70 -26.16
N ALA A 122 -7.70 -14.39 -26.28
CA ALA A 122 -8.70 -13.38 -25.89
C ALA A 122 -9.77 -13.14 -26.97
N GLU A 123 -9.81 -13.97 -28.02
CA GLU A 123 -10.87 -13.96 -29.03
C GLU A 123 -12.09 -14.73 -28.52
N GLU A 124 -12.94 -14.04 -27.76
CA GLU A 124 -14.41 -14.04 -27.89
C GLU A 124 -14.97 -12.63 -27.60
#